data_AF-A0A453AKL9-F1
#
_entry.id   AF-A0A453AKL9-F1
#
_cell.length_a   1.000
_cell.length_b   1.000
_cell.length_c   1.000
_cell.angle_alpha   90.00
_cell.angle_beta   90.00
_cell.angle_gamma   90.00
#
_symmetry.space_group_name_H-M   'P 1'
#
loop_
_entity.id
_entity.type
_entity.pdbx_description
1 polymer ?
#
loop_
_entity_poly.entity_id
_entity_poly.type
_entity_poly.pdbx_seq_one_letter_code
_entity_poly.pdbx_strand_id
1 'polypeptide(L)'
;MKDSVVKRLKDQLFVARSYYPSIAKLQGQEALTHEMKQNIQDHERVLSASAVDADLPSFINKKIEQMEHTIAKAKSCTVECHNVVRKLRQILDMTDDEAHFHMKQSAFLYNLGSQTLPKTHHCFSMRLTLEYFKSPSLDSDVYPARKFNTPNHR
;
A
#
# COMPACT_ATOMS: atom_id res chain seq x y z
N MET A 1 8.01 -3.38 -1.47
CA MET A 1 7.58 -2.00 -1.14
C MET A 1 7.46 -1.91 0.37
N LYS A 2 7.98 -0.84 0.99
CA LYS A 2 7.73 -0.59 2.42
C LYS A 2 6.39 0.15 2.53
N ASP A 3 5.44 -0.47 3.19
CA ASP A 3 4.07 0.02 3.40
C ASP A 3 3.68 -0.03 4.89
N SER A 4 4.69 -0.04 5.76
CA SER A 4 4.55 -0.19 7.21
C SER A 4 3.81 0.98 7.85
N VAL A 5 4.08 2.20 7.38
CA VAL A 5 3.45 3.42 7.90
C VAL A 5 2.03 3.54 7.36
N VAL A 6 1.82 3.20 6.08
CA VAL A 6 0.50 3.12 5.46
C VAL A 6 -0.39 2.10 6.20
N LYS A 7 0.14 0.93 6.55
CA LYS A 7 -0.57 -0.08 7.37
C LYS A 7 -0.96 0.47 8.73
N ARG A 8 -0.03 1.11 9.45
CA ARG A 8 -0.33 1.75 10.75
C ARG A 8 -1.44 2.80 10.65
N LEU A 9 -1.43 3.64 9.60
CA LEU A 9 -2.50 4.62 9.35
C LEU A 9 -3.86 3.94 9.15
N LYS A 10 -3.91 2.85 8.38
CA LYS A 10 -5.15 2.07 8.18
C LYS A 10 -5.65 1.46 9.48
N ASP A 11 -4.75 0.86 10.28
CA ASP A 11 -5.11 0.27 11.57
C ASP A 11 -5.70 1.32 12.53
N GLN A 12 -5.06 2.49 12.62
CA GLN A 12 -5.57 3.61 13.40
C GLN A 12 -6.94 4.09 12.91
N LEU A 13 -7.13 4.15 11.60
CA LEU A 13 -8.42 4.54 10.99
C LEU A 13 -9.53 3.54 11.35
N PHE A 14 -9.26 2.24 11.32
CA PHE A 14 -10.23 1.21 11.72
C PHE A 14 -10.61 1.34 13.20
N VAL A 15 -9.61 1.50 14.07
CA VAL A 15 -9.84 1.73 15.50
C VAL A 15 -10.65 3.02 15.70
N ALA A 16 -10.25 4.13 15.12
CA ALA A 16 -10.96 5.41 15.23
C ALA A 16 -12.43 5.30 14.79
N ARG A 17 -12.70 4.68 13.64
CA ARG A 17 -14.07 4.44 13.11
C ARG A 17 -14.90 3.54 14.02
N SER A 18 -14.28 2.62 14.75
CA SER A 18 -15.00 1.76 15.69
C SER A 18 -15.43 2.50 16.96
N TYR A 19 -14.61 3.44 17.45
CA TYR A 19 -14.91 4.23 18.65
C TYR A 19 -15.82 5.43 18.36
N TYR A 20 -15.70 6.05 17.18
CA TYR A 20 -16.44 7.27 16.80
C TYR A 20 -17.96 7.22 17.08
N PRO A 21 -18.72 6.18 16.67
CA PRO A 21 -20.15 6.12 16.91
C PRO A 21 -20.52 6.03 18.40
N SER A 22 -19.61 5.51 19.21
CA SER A 22 -19.85 5.30 20.63
C SER A 22 -19.52 6.56 21.44
N ILE A 23 -18.42 7.26 21.10
CA ILE A 23 -18.11 8.58 21.70
C ILE A 23 -19.12 9.65 21.30
N ALA A 24 -19.64 9.61 20.06
CA ALA A 24 -20.63 10.56 19.57
C ALA A 24 -21.97 10.49 20.32
N LYS A 25 -22.24 9.38 21.02
CA LYS A 25 -23.45 9.20 21.85
C LYS A 25 -23.26 9.64 23.29
N LEU A 26 -22.02 9.88 23.74
CA LEU A 26 -21.74 10.29 25.11
C LEU A 26 -21.99 11.79 25.26
N GLN A 27 -22.85 12.15 26.21
CA GLN A 27 -23.11 13.55 26.55
C GLN A 27 -21.82 14.18 27.14
N GLY A 28 -21.47 15.37 26.68
CA GLY A 28 -20.28 16.12 27.14
C GLY A 28 -18.96 15.79 26.43
N GLN A 29 -18.95 14.88 25.45
CA GLN A 29 -17.74 14.52 24.66
C GLN A 29 -17.75 15.10 23.23
N GLU A 30 -18.41 16.25 23.03
CA GLU A 30 -18.55 16.88 21.71
C GLU A 30 -17.19 17.28 21.11
N ALA A 31 -16.31 17.87 21.94
CA ALA A 31 -14.95 18.25 21.52
C ALA A 31 -14.14 17.03 21.05
N LEU A 32 -14.20 15.92 21.81
CA LEU A 32 -13.53 14.67 21.46
C LEU A 32 -14.11 14.05 20.18
N THR A 33 -15.43 14.11 20.02
CA THR A 33 -16.11 13.62 18.81
C THR A 33 -15.70 14.40 17.57
N HIS A 34 -15.61 15.73 17.68
CA HIS A 34 -15.14 16.59 16.59
C HIS A 34 -13.65 16.35 16.27
N GLU A 35 -12.79 16.24 17.29
CA GLU A 35 -11.37 15.90 17.15
C GLU A 35 -11.19 14.57 16.42
N MET A 36 -11.92 13.54 16.85
CA MET A 36 -11.90 12.22 16.22
C MET A 36 -12.36 12.27 14.75
N LYS A 37 -13.45 12.99 14.46
CA LYS A 37 -13.96 13.15 13.09
C LYS A 37 -12.93 13.82 12.17
N GLN A 38 -12.28 14.89 12.65
CA GLN A 38 -11.26 15.58 11.87
C GLN A 38 -10.05 14.69 11.60
N ASN A 39 -9.59 13.97 12.61
CA ASN A 39 -8.46 13.06 12.47
C ASN A 39 -8.77 11.93 11.48
N ILE A 40 -9.98 11.37 11.51
CA ILE A 40 -10.46 10.36 10.54
C ILE A 40 -10.39 10.92 9.11
N GLN A 41 -10.95 12.11 8.87
CA GLN A 41 -10.96 12.73 7.54
C GLN A 41 -9.54 13.04 7.03
N ASP A 42 -8.66 13.50 7.92
CA ASP A 42 -7.26 13.79 7.57
C ASP A 42 -6.53 12.50 7.16
N HIS A 43 -6.73 11.39 7.89
CA HIS A 43 -6.12 10.10 7.55
C HIS A 43 -6.68 9.53 6.23
N GLU A 44 -7.98 9.66 5.99
CA GLU A 44 -8.62 9.27 4.73
C GLU A 44 -8.04 10.03 3.53
N ARG A 45 -7.86 11.35 3.67
CA ARG A 45 -7.25 12.17 2.61
C ARG A 45 -5.83 11.74 2.30
N VAL A 46 -5.01 11.49 3.31
CA VAL A 46 -3.64 11.00 3.14
C VAL A 46 -3.62 9.65 2.42
N LEU A 47 -4.43 8.70 2.88
CA LEU A 47 -4.52 7.36 2.30
C LEU A 47 -5.11 7.34 0.88
N SER A 48 -5.90 8.36 0.51
CA SER A 48 -6.39 8.51 -0.86
C SER A 48 -5.30 8.97 -1.85
N ALA A 49 -4.29 9.70 -1.36
CA ALA A 49 -3.22 10.24 -2.17
C ALA A 49 -1.93 9.42 -2.12
N SER A 50 -1.75 8.59 -1.08
CA SER A 50 -0.50 7.87 -0.80
C SER A 50 -0.76 6.37 -0.64
N ALA A 51 -0.18 5.56 -1.52
CA ALA A 51 -0.29 4.10 -1.46
C ALA A 51 0.97 3.42 -0.86
N VAL A 52 2.13 4.10 -0.91
CA VAL A 52 3.42 3.58 -0.43
C VAL A 52 4.02 4.55 0.58
N ASP A 53 4.85 4.04 1.52
CA ASP A 53 5.47 4.87 2.56
C ASP A 53 6.31 6.03 1.98
N ALA A 54 6.83 5.88 0.75
CA ALA A 54 7.63 6.91 0.08
C ALA A 54 6.82 8.13 -0.38
N ASP A 55 5.51 7.97 -0.57
CA ASP A 55 4.62 9.04 -1.04
C ASP A 55 4.01 9.84 0.12
N LEU A 56 4.27 9.41 1.36
CA LEU A 56 3.70 10.02 2.55
C LEU A 56 4.32 11.39 2.83
N PRO A 57 3.49 12.40 3.18
CA PRO A 57 4.00 13.69 3.62
C PRO A 57 4.92 13.61 4.84
N SER A 58 5.86 14.54 4.95
CA SER A 58 6.81 14.61 6.08
C SER A 58 6.13 14.82 7.45
N PHE A 59 4.93 15.40 7.48
CA PHE A 59 4.17 15.66 8.70
C PHE A 59 3.31 14.47 9.19
N ILE A 60 3.33 13.34 8.48
CA ILE A 60 2.46 12.19 8.80
C ILE A 60 2.72 11.61 10.19
N ASN A 61 3.97 11.56 10.64
CA ASN A 61 4.28 11.06 11.98
C ASN A 61 3.56 11.86 13.08
N LYS A 62 3.47 13.19 12.93
CA LYS A 62 2.72 14.05 13.85
C LYS A 62 1.22 13.75 13.83
N LYS A 63 0.65 13.42 12.66
CA LYS A 63 -0.77 13.07 12.52
C LYS A 63 -1.08 11.71 13.14
N ILE A 64 -0.17 10.75 13.00
CA ILE A 64 -0.22 9.43 13.64
C ILE A 64 -0.24 9.58 15.17
N GLU A 65 0.66 10.39 15.73
CA GLU A 65 0.70 10.66 17.18
C GLU A 65 -0.57 11.35 17.68
N GLN A 66 -1.08 12.33 16.92
CA GLN A 66 -2.35 13.00 17.24
C GLN A 66 -3.51 12.00 17.30
N MET A 67 -3.63 11.13 16.31
CA MET A 67 -4.66 10.09 16.27
C MET A 67 -4.53 9.12 17.45
N GLU A 68 -3.31 8.70 17.82
CA GLU A 68 -3.08 7.82 18.97
C GLU A 68 -3.55 8.44 20.27
N HIS A 69 -3.26 9.72 20.46
CA HIS A 69 -3.71 10.45 21.64
C HIS A 69 -5.23 10.58 21.69
N THR A 70 -5.89 10.89 20.57
CA THR A 70 -7.36 10.94 20.50
C THR A 70 -8.00 9.57 20.74
N ILE A 71 -7.41 8.49 20.21
CA ILE A 71 -7.84 7.11 20.47
C ILE A 71 -7.67 6.75 21.95
N ALA A 72 -6.54 7.12 22.56
CA ALA A 72 -6.29 6.87 23.98
C ALA A 72 -7.33 7.56 24.86
N LYS A 73 -7.66 8.82 24.56
CA LYS A 73 -8.77 9.53 25.21
C LYS A 73 -10.10 8.80 25.03
N ALA A 74 -10.43 8.39 23.80
CA ALA A 74 -11.68 7.66 23.52
C ALA A 74 -11.77 6.32 24.28
N LYS A 75 -10.65 5.61 24.44
CA LYS A 75 -10.56 4.39 25.24
C LYS A 75 -10.77 4.63 26.73
N SER A 76 -10.40 5.81 27.24
CA SER A 76 -10.59 6.19 28.64
C SER A 76 -12.03 6.57 28.98
N CYS A 77 -12.86 6.87 27.98
CA CYS A 77 -14.28 7.09 28.18
C CYS A 77 -14.98 5.77 28.56
N THR A 78 -16.06 5.83 29.36
CA THR A 78 -16.93 4.68 29.62
C THR A 78 -17.76 4.37 28.39
N VAL A 79 -17.14 3.69 27.42
CA VAL A 79 -17.74 3.35 26.14
C VAL A 79 -18.31 1.93 26.19
N GLU A 80 -19.53 1.76 25.70
CA GLU A 80 -20.13 0.44 25.47
C GLU A 80 -19.29 -0.40 24.50
N CYS A 81 -18.45 -1.28 25.04
CA CYS A 81 -17.49 -2.10 24.28
C CYS A 81 -18.18 -2.96 23.22
N HIS A 82 -19.42 -3.40 23.46
CA HIS A 82 -20.22 -4.15 22.50
C HIS A 82 -20.38 -3.43 21.15
N ASN A 83 -20.57 -2.11 21.15
CA ASN A 83 -20.71 -1.33 19.92
C ASN A 83 -19.41 -1.26 19.13
N VAL A 84 -18.29 -1.13 19.83
CA VAL A 84 -16.94 -1.12 19.24
C VAL A 84 -16.64 -2.47 18.60
N VAL A 85 -16.87 -3.57 19.32
CA VAL A 85 -16.66 -4.94 18.81
C VAL A 85 -17.52 -5.21 17.58
N ARG A 86 -18.82 -4.84 17.62
CA ARG A 86 -19.71 -4.98 16.46
C ARG A 86 -19.21 -4.20 15.26
N LYS A 87 -18.68 -2.99 15.47
CA LYS A 87 -18.11 -2.17 14.38
C LYS A 87 -16.83 -2.77 13.82
N LEU A 88 -15.94 -3.27 14.66
CA LEU A 88 -14.72 -3.95 14.21
C LEU A 88 -15.04 -5.20 13.39
N ARG A 89 -16.05 -5.98 13.80
CA ARG A 89 -16.51 -7.15 13.02
C ARG A 89 -17.04 -6.74 11.64
N GLN A 90 -17.87 -5.70 11.59
CA GLN A 90 -18.35 -5.17 10.31
C GLN A 90 -17.20 -4.72 9.40
N ILE A 91 -16.18 -4.05 9.97
CA ILE A 91 -15.00 -3.63 9.21
C ILE A 91 -14.24 -4.86 8.68
N LEU A 92 -14.06 -5.89 9.51
CA LEU A 92 -13.40 -7.14 9.12
C LEU A 92 -14.13 -7.80 7.93
N ASP A 93 -15.45 -7.97 8.04
CA ASP A 93 -16.25 -8.58 6.99
C ASP A 93 -16.10 -7.80 5.67
N MET A 94 -16.16 -6.45 5.73
CA MET A 94 -15.96 -5.59 4.55
C MET A 94 -14.56 -5.70 3.94
N THR A 95 -13.51 -5.79 4.77
CA THR A 95 -12.14 -5.92 4.26
C THR A 95 -11.87 -7.29 3.66
N ASP A 96 -12.49 -8.34 4.18
CA ASP A 96 -12.40 -9.69 3.61
C ASP A 96 -13.09 -9.75 2.24
N ASP A 97 -14.26 -9.12 2.11
CA ASP A 97 -14.96 -8.98 0.84
C ASP A 97 -14.12 -8.22 -0.21
N GLU A 98 -13.46 -7.13 0.20
CA GLU A 98 -12.57 -6.34 -0.67
C GLU A 98 -11.35 -7.16 -1.12
N ALA A 99 -10.72 -7.92 -0.21
CA ALA A 99 -9.62 -8.81 -0.54
C ALA A 99 -10.04 -9.91 -1.53
N HIS A 100 -11.21 -10.51 -1.32
CA HIS A 100 -11.78 -11.52 -2.22
C HIS A 100 -12.09 -10.95 -3.60
N PHE A 101 -12.62 -9.72 -3.66
CA PHE A 101 -12.86 -9.01 -4.91
C PHE A 101 -11.56 -8.82 -5.71
N HIS A 102 -10.51 -8.30 -5.06
CA HIS A 102 -9.21 -8.11 -5.71
C HIS A 102 -8.54 -9.42 -6.13
N MET A 103 -8.72 -10.50 -5.37
CA MET A 103 -8.25 -11.83 -5.75
C MET A 103 -8.92 -12.30 -7.05
N LYS A 104 -10.25 -12.19 -7.15
CA LYS A 104 -11.00 -12.55 -8.36
C LYS A 104 -10.60 -11.71 -9.56
N GLN A 105 -10.47 -10.39 -9.37
CA GLN A 105 -10.02 -9.47 -10.41
C GLN A 105 -8.63 -9.83 -10.91
N SER A 106 -7.71 -10.12 -10.00
CA SER A 106 -6.33 -10.53 -10.35
C SER A 106 -6.32 -11.83 -11.14
N ALA A 107 -7.09 -12.84 -10.73
CA ALA A 107 -7.21 -14.11 -11.45
C ALA A 107 -7.80 -13.93 -12.85
N PHE A 108 -8.82 -13.07 -12.99
CA PHE A 108 -9.42 -12.74 -14.29
C PHE A 108 -8.39 -12.08 -15.23
N LEU A 109 -7.67 -11.06 -14.74
CA LEU A 109 -6.65 -10.36 -15.53
C LEU A 109 -5.50 -11.27 -15.93
N TYR A 110 -5.07 -12.17 -15.04
CA TYR A 110 -4.06 -13.16 -15.35
C TYR A 110 -4.50 -14.09 -16.50
N ASN A 111 -5.72 -14.62 -16.43
CA ASN A 111 -6.27 -15.48 -17.48
C ASN A 111 -6.41 -14.71 -18.81
N LEU A 112 -6.97 -13.50 -18.78
CA LEU A 112 -7.09 -12.65 -19.95
C LEU A 112 -5.73 -12.35 -20.59
N GLY A 113 -4.72 -12.03 -19.77
CA GLY A 113 -3.34 -11.82 -20.23
C GLY A 113 -2.77 -13.05 -20.94
N SER A 114 -2.99 -14.25 -20.39
CA SER A 114 -2.54 -15.51 -21.03
C SER A 114 -3.17 -15.74 -22.42
N GLN A 115 -4.43 -15.32 -22.60
CA GLN A 115 -5.16 -15.52 -23.85
C GLN A 115 -4.88 -14.44 -24.90
N THR A 116 -4.60 -13.22 -24.46
CA THR A 116 -4.38 -12.05 -25.32
C THR A 116 -2.91 -11.83 -25.70
N LEU A 117 -1.97 -12.49 -25.01
CA LEU A 117 -0.57 -12.50 -25.41
C LEU A 117 -0.43 -13.05 -26.85
N PRO A 118 0.26 -12.33 -27.75
CA PRO A 118 0.50 -12.81 -29.11
C PRO A 118 1.15 -14.20 -29.07
N LYS A 119 0.69 -15.15 -29.91
CA LYS A 119 1.25 -16.51 -29.98
C LYS A 119 2.77 -16.53 -30.20
N THR A 120 3.33 -15.48 -30.80
CA THR A 120 4.78 -15.29 -30.99
C THR A 120 5.56 -15.11 -29.69
N HIS A 121 4.89 -14.67 -28.61
CA HIS A 121 5.47 -14.53 -27.27
C HIS A 121 5.52 -15.84 -26.48
N HIS A 122 4.65 -16.81 -26.77
CA HIS A 122 4.65 -18.12 -26.11
C HIS A 122 6.01 -18.82 -26.21
N CYS A 123 6.69 -18.66 -27.34
CA CYS A 123 8.02 -19.22 -27.60
C CYS A 123 9.13 -18.17 -27.47
N PHE A 124 8.86 -16.95 -27.01
CA PHE A 124 9.85 -15.86 -27.03
C PHE A 124 11.04 -16.14 -26.13
N SER A 125 10.82 -16.70 -24.95
CA SER A 125 11.92 -17.17 -24.08
C SER A 125 12.78 -18.21 -24.79
N MET A 126 12.18 -19.22 -25.41
CA MET A 126 12.91 -20.23 -26.20
C MET A 126 13.69 -19.60 -27.38
N ARG A 127 13.08 -18.64 -28.09
CA ARG A 127 13.73 -17.92 -29.19
C ARG A 127 14.92 -17.10 -28.69
N LEU A 128 14.78 -16.38 -27.57
CA LEU A 128 15.87 -15.64 -26.95
C LEU A 128 17.02 -16.56 -26.53
N THR A 129 16.72 -17.73 -25.96
CA THR A 129 17.72 -18.74 -25.61
C THR A 129 18.46 -19.26 -26.85
N LEU A 130 17.73 -19.56 -27.93
CA LEU A 130 18.34 -19.98 -29.20
C LEU A 130 19.22 -18.88 -29.82
N GLU A 131 18.78 -17.63 -29.80
CA GLU A 131 19.58 -16.50 -30.30
C GLU A 131 20.82 -16.22 -29.42
N TYR A 132 20.71 -16.36 -28.09
CA TYR A 132 21.87 -16.25 -27.19
C TYR A 132 22.94 -17.31 -27.50
N PHE A 133 22.54 -18.58 -27.67
CA PHE A 133 23.49 -19.64 -28.01
C PHE A 133 23.92 -19.64 -29.49
N LYS A 134 23.17 -18.99 -30.39
CA LYS A 134 23.61 -18.72 -31.77
C LYS A 134 24.58 -17.54 -31.86
N SER A 135 24.56 -16.62 -30.90
CA SER A 135 25.52 -15.52 -30.88
C SER A 135 26.93 -16.10 -30.68
N PRO A 136 27.93 -15.68 -31.48
CA PRO A 136 29.29 -16.19 -31.33
C PRO A 136 29.76 -15.93 -29.90
N SER A 137 30.40 -16.94 -29.29
CA SER A 137 31.01 -16.77 -27.98
C SER A 137 31.92 -15.55 -28.01
N LEU A 138 31.76 -14.63 -27.04
CA LEU A 138 32.77 -13.61 -26.75
C LEU A 138 34.11 -14.23 -26.30
N ASP A 139 34.14 -15.55 -26.14
CA ASP A 139 35.32 -16.37 -25.93
C ASP A 139 35.58 -17.23 -27.17
N SER A 140 36.25 -16.64 -28.15
CA SER A 140 37.24 -17.35 -28.96
C SER A 140 38.24 -16.31 -29.45
N ASP A 141 39.16 -15.97 -28.54
CA ASP A 141 40.49 -15.38 -28.73
C ASP A 141 40.70 -14.41 -29.91
N VAL A 142 40.82 -13.11 -29.62
CA VAL A 142 42.00 -12.29 -29.95
C VAL A 142 41.96 -11.05 -29.03
N TYR A 143 42.97 -10.87 -28.19
CA TYR A 143 43.34 -9.54 -27.70
C TYR A 143 43.82 -8.70 -28.90
N PRO A 144 43.24 -7.53 -29.17
CA PRO A 144 44.06 -6.41 -29.57
C PRO A 144 43.98 -5.36 -28.46
N ALA A 145 45.15 -5.13 -27.87
CA ALA A 145 45.49 -4.01 -27.00
C ALA A 145 44.39 -2.95 -26.81
N ARG A 146 43.93 -2.80 -25.55
CA ARG A 146 43.39 -1.53 -25.05
C ARG A 146 44.42 -0.43 -25.33
N LYS A 147 44.31 0.23 -26.47
CA LYS A 147 44.86 1.58 -26.64
C LYS A 147 43.84 2.53 -26.05
N PHE A 148 44.08 2.91 -24.81
CA PHE A 148 43.47 4.10 -24.23
C PHE A 148 43.94 5.30 -25.06
N ASN A 149 43.11 5.76 -25.99
CA ASN A 149 43.31 7.06 -26.60
C ASN A 149 42.81 8.10 -25.60
N THR A 150 43.78 8.77 -24.98
CA THR A 150 43.61 9.98 -24.18
C THR A 150 42.82 11.05 -24.95
N PRO A 151 41.90 11.78 -24.32
CA PRO A 151 41.15 12.84 -24.98
C PRO A 151 42.06 14.04 -25.22
N ASN A 152 42.22 14.44 -26.49
CA ASN A 152 42.91 15.68 -26.81
C ASN A 152 41.93 16.85 -26.66
N HIS A 153 42.20 17.69 -25.66
CA HIS A 153 41.63 19.01 -25.54
C HIS A 153 42.03 19.87 -26.74
N ARG A 154 41.06 20.44 -27.45
CA ARG A 154 41.14 21.82 -27.91
C ARG A 154 39.75 22.42 -28.05
#